data_AF-A0AAV0WFX8-F1
#
_entry.id   AF-A0AAV0WFX8-F1
#
_cell.length_a   1.000
_cell.length_b   1.000
_cell.length_c   1.000
_cell.angle_alpha   90.00
_cell.angle_beta   90.00
_cell.angle_gamma   90.00
#
_symmetry.space_group_name_H-M   'P 1'
#
loop_
_entity.id
_entity.type
_entity.pdbx_description
1 polymer ?
#
loop_
_entity_poly.entity_id
_entity_poly.type
_entity_poly.pdbx_seq_one_letter_code
_entity_poly.pdbx_strand_id
1 'polypeptide(L)'
;MPAADDEYTHDNINIQEIRKDLYECAICKKTFLYKSWLALHITKHMEPTHFCEKCDHVFGRKDALKRHIQINTIKKDILDMNS
;
A
#
# COMPACT_ATOMS: atom_id res chain seq x y z
N MET A 1 -21.11 -25.04 17.78
CA MET A 1 -21.02 -23.58 18.01
C MET A 1 -19.65 -23.30 18.63
N PRO A 2 -19.06 -22.11 18.46
CA PRO A 2 -18.21 -21.54 17.37
C PRO A 2 -16.69 -21.75 17.69
N ALA A 3 -15.67 -21.34 16.94
CA ALA A 3 -15.49 -20.24 15.99
C ALA A 3 -14.58 -20.64 14.81
N ALA A 4 -14.79 -19.96 13.68
CA ALA A 4 -14.04 -20.12 12.46
C ALA A 4 -12.67 -19.46 12.58
N ASP A 5 -11.63 -20.26 12.40
CA ASP A 5 -10.27 -19.80 12.25
C ASP A 5 -10.13 -19.33 10.81
N ASP A 6 -10.31 -18.03 10.58
CA ASP A 6 -10.03 -17.39 9.30
C ASP A 6 -8.51 -17.42 9.05
N GLU A 7 -8.00 -18.58 8.65
CA GLU A 7 -6.69 -18.71 8.01
C GLU A 7 -6.74 -17.91 6.71
N TYR A 8 -6.18 -16.71 6.75
CA TYR A 8 -5.85 -15.95 5.54
C TYR A 8 -4.78 -16.73 4.78
N THR A 9 -5.20 -17.67 3.93
CA THR A 9 -4.32 -18.40 3.04
C THR A 9 -3.71 -17.38 2.08
N HIS A 10 -2.44 -17.02 2.32
CA HIS A 10 -1.60 -16.56 1.23
C HIS A 10 -1.32 -17.80 0.41
N ASP A 11 -2.21 -18.12 -0.53
CA ASP A 11 -2.07 -19.26 -1.42
C ASP A 11 -0.63 -19.24 -1.97
N ASN A 12 0.13 -20.30 -1.65
CA ASN A 12 1.49 -20.49 -2.12
C ASN A 12 1.44 -20.86 -3.59
N ILE A 13 1.20 -19.84 -4.41
CA ILE A 13 1.14 -19.94 -5.85
C ILE A 13 2.54 -20.26 -6.37
N ASN A 14 2.70 -21.37 -7.08
CA ASN A 14 3.96 -21.79 -7.70
C ASN A 14 4.39 -20.77 -8.77
N ILE A 15 5.38 -19.94 -8.45
CA ILE A 15 5.89 -18.83 -9.30
C ILE A 15 6.47 -19.34 -10.62
N GLN A 16 6.88 -20.61 -10.71
CA GLN A 16 7.49 -21.15 -11.93
C GLN A 16 6.50 -21.33 -13.09
N GLU A 17 5.23 -21.58 -12.80
CA GLU A 17 4.21 -21.93 -13.82
C GLU A 17 3.48 -20.70 -14.39
N ILE A 18 3.57 -19.54 -13.73
CA ILE A 18 2.86 -18.30 -14.10
C ILE A 18 3.72 -17.34 -14.95
N ARG A 19 5.01 -17.67 -15.15
CA ARG A 19 5.96 -16.80 -15.87
C ARG A 19 5.54 -16.39 -17.28
N LYS A 20 4.55 -17.06 -17.89
CA LYS A 20 4.11 -16.78 -19.26
C LYS A 20 3.37 -15.44 -19.41
N ASP A 21 2.70 -14.94 -18.37
CA ASP A 21 1.82 -13.76 -18.45
C ASP A 21 1.96 -12.80 -17.25
N LEU A 22 3.19 -12.57 -16.78
CA LEU A 22 3.45 -11.57 -15.74
C LEU A 22 3.65 -10.16 -16.32
N TYR A 23 3.21 -9.16 -15.57
CA TYR A 23 3.45 -7.76 -15.88
C TYR A 23 4.82 -7.32 -15.34
N GLU A 24 5.79 -7.08 -16.23
CA GLU A 24 7.14 -6.66 -15.86
C GLU A 24 7.25 -5.13 -15.70
N CYS A 25 7.92 -4.68 -14.64
CA CYS A 25 8.34 -3.30 -14.48
C CYS A 25 9.52 -2.99 -15.40
N ALA A 26 9.35 -2.04 -16.32
CA ALA A 26 10.41 -1.62 -17.23
C ALA A 26 11.63 -1.00 -16.53
N ILE A 27 11.45 -0.45 -15.30
CA ILE A 27 12.49 0.28 -14.56
C ILE A 27 13.39 -0.68 -13.77
N CYS A 28 12.82 -1.62 -13.02
CA CYS A 28 13.58 -2.50 -12.13
C CYS A 28 13.40 -4.00 -12.39
N LYS A 29 12.71 -4.36 -13.47
CA LYS A 29 12.49 -5.74 -13.92
C LYS A 29 11.75 -6.66 -12.94
N LYS A 30 11.17 -6.11 -11.86
CA LYS A 30 10.23 -6.86 -11.00
C LYS A 30 8.97 -7.22 -11.77
N THR A 31 8.48 -8.43 -11.56
CA THR A 31 7.27 -8.95 -12.19
C THR A 31 6.11 -8.99 -11.21
N PHE A 32 4.89 -8.78 -11.72
CA PHE A 32 3.65 -8.74 -10.94
C PHE A 32 2.58 -9.59 -11.62
N LEU A 33 1.77 -10.28 -10.81
CA LEU A 33 0.65 -11.10 -11.28
C LEU A 33 -0.46 -10.26 -11.91
N TYR A 34 -0.64 -9.02 -11.43
CA TYR A 34 -1.73 -8.15 -11.85
C TYR A 34 -1.22 -6.81 -12.37
N LYS A 35 -1.82 -6.31 -13.45
CA LYS A 35 -1.52 -4.98 -14.03
C LYS A 35 -1.73 -3.86 -13.01
N SER A 36 -2.75 -3.97 -12.15
CA SER A 36 -3.03 -3.02 -11.07
C SER A 36 -1.88 -2.94 -10.07
N TRP A 37 -1.26 -4.05 -9.73
CA TRP A 37 -0.09 -4.10 -8.84
C TRP A 37 1.16 -3.53 -9.50
N LEU A 38 1.36 -3.78 -10.81
CA LEU A 38 2.43 -3.11 -11.56
C LEU A 38 2.21 -1.58 -11.58
N ALA A 39 1.00 -1.11 -11.87
CA ALA A 39 0.67 0.31 -11.87
C ALA A 39 0.93 0.95 -10.51
N LEU A 40 0.50 0.29 -9.42
CA LEU A 40 0.80 0.72 -8.06
C LEU A 40 2.29 0.73 -7.78
N HIS A 41 3.03 -0.27 -8.25
CA HIS A 41 4.47 -0.36 -8.07
C HIS A 41 5.22 0.79 -8.77
N ILE A 42 4.80 1.17 -9.98
CA ILE A 42 5.42 2.27 -10.74
C ILE A 42 5.40 3.58 -9.96
N THR A 43 4.39 3.81 -9.12
CA THR A 43 4.34 5.01 -8.25
C THR A 43 5.53 5.12 -7.29
N LYS A 44 6.25 4.02 -7.00
CA LYS A 44 7.46 4.04 -6.17
C LYS A 44 8.72 4.49 -6.91
N HIS A 45 8.70 4.46 -8.24
CA HIS A 45 9.78 4.99 -9.07
C HIS A 45 9.56 6.46 -9.44
N MET A 46 8.38 6.99 -9.12
CA MET A 46 8.04 8.40 -9.31
C MET A 46 8.36 9.17 -8.04
N GLU A 47 8.73 10.44 -8.20
CA GLU A 47 8.85 11.37 -7.08
C GLU A 47 7.51 11.47 -6.34
N PRO A 48 7.51 11.47 -5.00
CA PRO A 48 6.27 11.57 -4.24
C PRO A 48 5.63 12.95 -4.45
N THR A 49 4.34 12.98 -4.78
CA THR A 49 3.62 14.21 -5.16
C THR A 49 2.47 14.58 -4.23
N HIS A 50 2.19 13.77 -3.21
CA HIS A 50 1.07 13.99 -2.30
C HIS A 50 1.55 14.54 -0.97
N PHE A 51 1.39 15.84 -0.77
CA PHE A 51 1.86 16.57 0.40
C PHE A 51 0.82 16.57 1.52
N CYS A 52 1.27 16.47 2.77
CA CYS A 52 0.46 16.80 3.92
C CYS A 52 0.49 18.32 4.17
N GLU A 53 -0.66 18.95 4.37
CA GLU A 53 -0.72 20.39 4.65
C GLU A 53 -0.33 20.75 6.10
N LYS A 54 -0.27 19.74 6.98
CA LYS A 54 -0.03 19.92 8.42
C LYS A 54 1.40 19.54 8.84
N CYS A 55 2.19 18.93 7.96
CA CYS A 55 3.58 18.55 8.24
C CYS A 55 4.37 18.33 6.95
N ASP A 56 5.69 18.26 7.04
CA ASP A 56 6.57 18.17 5.86
C ASP A 56 6.65 16.77 5.21
N HIS A 57 5.67 15.89 5.50
CA HIS A 57 5.65 14.55 4.91
C HIS A 57 5.03 14.55 3.51
N VAL A 58 5.72 13.89 2.59
CA VAL A 58 5.29 13.69 1.20
C VAL A 58 5.12 12.21 0.91
N PHE A 59 4.04 11.86 0.22
CA PHE A 59 3.66 10.48 -0.07
C PHE A 59 3.61 10.23 -1.58
N GLY A 60 4.08 9.06 -2.00
CA GLY A 60 3.97 8.60 -3.39
C GLY A 60 2.57 8.12 -3.79
N ARG A 61 1.64 7.99 -2.82
CA ARG A 61 0.27 7.53 -3.08
C ARG A 61 -0.78 8.30 -2.26
N LYS A 62 -1.93 8.57 -2.88
CA LYS A 62 -3.05 9.30 -2.27
C LYS A 62 -3.69 8.57 -1.08
N ASP A 63 -3.80 7.24 -1.15
CA ASP A 63 -4.35 6.42 -0.05
C ASP A 63 -3.46 6.46 1.20
N ALA A 64 -2.14 6.52 1.01
CA ALA A 64 -1.18 6.66 2.10
C ALA A 64 -1.32 8.02 2.82
N LEU A 65 -1.44 9.12 2.06
CA LEU A 65 -1.72 10.45 2.61
C LEU A 65 -3.05 10.48 3.39
N LYS A 66 -4.12 9.91 2.82
CA LYS A 66 -5.43 9.87 3.49
C LYS A 66 -5.36 9.16 4.84
N ARG A 67 -4.67 8.01 4.89
CA ARG A 67 -4.47 7.25 6.14
C ARG A 67 -3.63 8.03 7.15
N HIS A 68 -2.59 8.71 6.70
CA HIS A 68 -1.76 9.58 7.53
C HIS A 68 -2.59 10.69 8.20
N ILE A 69 -3.41 11.39 7.42
CA ILE A 69 -4.28 12.46 7.94
C ILE A 69 -5.26 11.90 8.99
N GLN A 70 -5.88 10.76 8.71
CA GLN A 70 -6.81 10.12 9.64
C GLN A 70 -6.16 9.78 10.99
N ILE A 71 -4.95 9.22 10.98
CA ILE A 71 -4.20 8.91 12.20
C ILE A 71 -3.84 10.19 12.96
N ASN A 72 -3.42 11.25 12.28
CA ASN A 72 -3.09 12.52 12.93
C ASN A 72 -4.30 13.17 13.59
N THR A 73 -5.48 13.12 12.96
CA THR A 73 -6.72 13.59 13.57
C THR A 73 -7.02 12.81 14.85
N ILE A 74 -6.98 11.48 14.81
CA ILE A 74 -7.23 10.63 15.99
C ILE A 74 -6.22 10.94 17.11
N LYS A 75 -4.93 11.06 16.78
CA LYS A 75 -3.89 11.40 17.76
C LYS A 75 -4.16 12.75 18.41
N LYS A 76 -4.55 13.75 17.62
CA LYS A 76 -4.91 15.06 18.14
C LYS A 76 -6.10 14.97 19.10
N ASP A 77 -7.17 14.29 18.70
CA ASP A 77 -8.37 14.12 19.52
C ASP A 77 -8.06 13.42 20.86
N ILE A 78 -7.18 12.40 20.85
CA ILE A 78 -6.73 11.72 22.07
C ILE A 78 -5.89 12.65 22.97
N LEU A 79 -5.02 13.46 22.38
CA LEU A 79 -4.21 14.42 23.14
C LEU A 79 -5.08 15.52 23.77
N ASP A 80 -6.09 15.99 23.04
CA ASP A 80 -7.05 17.00 23.52
C ASP A 80 -8.01 16.44 24.61
N MET A 81 -8.25 15.13 24.66
CA MET A 81 -9.03 14.47 25.73
C MET A 81 -8.25 14.19 27.02
N ASN A 82 -6.91 14.13 26.93
CA ASN A 82 -6.03 13.86 28.06
C ASN A 82 -5.44 15.14 28.68
N SER A 83 -5.93 16.32 28.26
CA SER A 83 -5.41 17.63 28.66
C SER A 83 -6.44 18.49 29.37
#